data_AF-A0A672T4Y5-F1
#
_entry.id   AF-A0A672T4Y5-F1
#
_cell.length_a   1.000
_cell.length_b   1.000
_cell.length_c   1.000
_cell.angle_alpha   90.00
_cell.angle_beta   90.00
_cell.angle_gamma   90.00
#
_symmetry.space_group_name_H-M   'P 1'
#
loop_
_entity.id
_entity.type
_entity.pdbx_description
1 polymer ?
#
loop_
_entity_poly.entity_id
_entity_poly.type
_entity_poly.pdbx_seq_one_letter_code
_entity_poly.pdbx_strand_id
1 'polypeptide(L)'
;MQHIHCQTRTDLLVRKTSYRPPPRTREVLINGQTVKLKYCFTCKIFRPPRASHCSLCDNCVERFDHHCPWVGNCVGRRNYRFFYLFILSLSFLTIFIFAFVITHVILSKSISIFLDGCTVLEVVVCFFSVWSIVGLSGFHTYLISSNQTTNEDVSTSHSLLMLYLNIH
;
A
#
# COMPACT_ATOMS: atom_id res chain seq x y z
N MET A 1 -32.70 18.07 53.60
CA MET A 1 -32.89 16.84 52.79
C MET A 1 -33.13 17.26 51.36
N GLN A 2 -32.38 16.63 50.47
CA GLN A 2 -32.13 16.85 49.04
C GLN A 2 -33.23 17.53 48.22
N HIS A 3 -32.86 18.66 47.59
CA HIS A 3 -33.59 19.24 46.47
C HIS A 3 -33.59 18.26 45.28
N ILE A 4 -34.79 17.91 44.85
CA ILE A 4 -35.10 17.25 43.58
C ILE A 4 -34.85 18.28 42.48
N HIS A 5 -33.77 18.14 41.72
CA HIS A 5 -33.57 18.95 40.51
C HIS A 5 -34.27 18.24 39.34
N CYS A 6 -35.47 18.72 39.01
CA CYS A 6 -36.14 18.43 37.75
C CYS A 6 -35.23 18.90 36.61
N GLN A 7 -34.69 17.97 35.82
CA GLN A 7 -33.94 18.30 34.59
C GLN A 7 -34.93 18.90 33.59
N THR A 8 -34.82 20.20 33.38
CA THR A 8 -35.68 20.95 32.47
C THR A 8 -35.32 20.64 31.02
N ARG A 9 -36.31 20.69 30.12
CA ARG A 9 -36.17 20.49 28.67
C ARG A 9 -35.07 21.36 28.02
N THR A 10 -34.65 22.43 28.69
CA THR A 10 -33.52 23.29 28.33
C THR A 10 -32.17 22.59 28.43
N ASP A 11 -31.98 21.63 29.34
CA ASP A 11 -30.70 20.93 29.54
C ASP A 11 -30.38 19.94 28.39
N LEU A 12 -31.40 19.32 27.79
CA LEU A 12 -31.26 18.52 26.57
C LEU A 12 -30.94 19.36 25.33
N LEU A 13 -31.39 20.62 25.30
CA LEU A 13 -31.14 21.56 24.19
C LEU A 13 -29.77 22.24 24.30
N VAL A 14 -29.23 22.42 25.51
CA VAL A 14 -27.85 22.89 25.72
C VAL A 14 -26.83 21.80 25.34
N ARG A 15 -27.15 20.52 25.54
CA ARG A 15 -26.33 19.39 25.05
C ARG A 15 -26.36 19.24 23.52
N LYS A 16 -27.29 19.92 22.86
CA LYS A 16 -27.32 20.11 21.41
C LYS A 16 -26.43 21.30 21.02
N THR A 17 -25.23 21.38 21.58
CA THR A 17 -24.17 22.22 21.01
C THR A 17 -24.07 21.84 19.55
N SER A 18 -24.28 22.79 18.64
CA SER A 18 -24.31 22.55 17.20
C SER A 18 -23.10 21.73 16.75
N TYR A 19 -23.26 20.43 16.55
CA TYR A 19 -22.20 19.61 15.97
C TYR A 19 -22.07 20.04 14.51
N ARG A 20 -21.11 20.93 14.25
CA ARG A 20 -20.70 21.23 12.88
C ARG A 20 -19.74 20.12 12.47
N PRO A 21 -20.02 19.39 11.38
CA PRO A 21 -19.07 18.40 10.91
C PRO A 21 -17.72 19.09 10.63
N PRO A 22 -16.59 18.45 10.96
CA PRO A 22 -15.29 19.02 10.72
C PRO A 22 -15.12 19.32 9.23
N PRO A 23 -14.39 20.40 8.88
CA PRO A 23 -14.17 20.74 7.49
C PRO A 23 -13.44 19.59 6.79
N ARG A 24 -13.80 19.32 5.52
CA ARG A 24 -13.19 18.23 4.74
C ARG A 24 -11.68 18.40 4.58
N THR A 25 -11.19 19.64 4.64
CA THR A 25 -9.79 19.97 4.44
C THR A 25 -9.32 21.04 5.41
N ARG A 26 -8.03 21.01 5.76
CA ARG A 26 -7.34 22.02 6.56
C ARG A 26 -6.01 22.34 5.92
N GLU A 27 -5.67 23.62 5.83
CA GLU A 27 -4.36 24.06 5.35
C GLU A 27 -3.41 24.21 6.54
N VAL A 28 -2.18 23.74 6.36
CA VAL A 28 -1.10 23.85 7.35
C VAL A 28 0.18 24.27 6.65
N LEU A 29 0.99 25.09 7.31
CA LEU A 29 2.31 25.48 6.82
C LEU A 29 3.35 24.44 7.29
N ILE A 30 4.05 23.80 6.37
CA ILE A 30 5.13 22.84 6.65
C ILE A 30 6.37 23.31 5.88
N ASN A 31 7.44 23.66 6.59
CA ASN A 31 8.68 24.17 5.99
C ASN A 31 8.45 25.36 5.01
N GLY A 32 7.54 26.27 5.35
CA GLY A 32 7.19 27.41 4.50
C GLY A 32 6.26 27.10 3.32
N GLN A 33 5.85 25.84 3.13
CA GLN A 33 4.90 25.43 2.10
C GLN A 33 3.52 25.16 2.69
N THR A 34 2.47 25.71 2.06
CA THR A 34 1.08 25.43 2.45
C THR A 34 0.64 24.08 1.92
N VAL A 35 0.33 23.14 2.82
CA VAL A 35 -0.13 21.79 2.49
C VAL A 35 -1.59 21.63 2.91
N LYS A 36 -2.41 21.12 1.99
CA LYS A 36 -3.84 20.85 2.21
C LYS A 36 -4.04 19.43 2.75
N LEU A 37 -4.33 19.31 4.05
CA LEU A 37 -4.67 18.06 4.71
C LEU A 37 -6.14 17.69 4.45
N LYS A 38 -6.42 16.40 4.29
CA LYS A 38 -7.78 15.87 4.13
C LYS A 38 -8.23 15.20 5.43
N TYR A 39 -9.45 15.49 5.88
CA TYR A 39 -10.04 14.83 7.04
C TYR A 39 -10.43 13.37 6.71
N CYS A 40 -10.21 12.46 7.65
CA CYS A 40 -10.73 11.09 7.62
C CYS A 40 -11.88 11.00 8.62
N PHE A 41 -13.10 10.71 8.14
CA PHE A 41 -14.28 10.62 8.98
C PHE A 41 -14.32 9.36 9.84
N THR A 42 -13.74 8.25 9.35
CA THR A 42 -13.65 6.98 10.08
C THR A 42 -12.73 7.09 11.29
N CYS A 43 -11.46 7.48 11.06
CA CYS A 43 -10.46 7.61 12.12
C CYS A 43 -10.55 8.94 12.90
N LYS A 44 -11.40 9.88 12.46
CA LYS A 44 -11.63 11.20 13.08
C LYS A 44 -10.38 12.07 13.20
N ILE A 45 -9.46 11.99 12.23
CA ILE A 45 -8.22 12.77 12.19
C ILE A 45 -8.06 13.53 10.88
N PHE A 46 -7.35 14.67 10.91
CA PHE A 46 -6.74 15.20 9.70
C PHE A 46 -5.57 14.33 9.32
N ARG A 47 -5.63 13.72 8.13
CA ARG A 47 -4.59 12.81 7.65
C ARG A 47 -3.29 13.61 7.50
N PRO A 48 -2.17 13.15 8.08
CA PRO A 48 -0.85 13.69 7.79
C PRO A 48 -0.56 13.69 6.28
N PRO A 49 0.38 14.51 5.80
CA PRO A 49 0.82 14.46 4.41
C PRO A 49 1.17 13.02 3.99
N ARG A 50 0.78 12.63 2.77
CA ARG A 50 1.02 11.29 2.20
C ARG A 50 0.36 10.12 2.96
N ALA A 51 -0.50 10.38 3.94
CA ALA A 51 -1.26 9.35 4.64
C ALA A 51 -2.61 9.08 3.96
N SER A 52 -3.00 7.81 3.91
CA SER A 52 -4.29 7.36 3.35
C SER A 52 -5.00 6.42 4.31
N HIS A 53 -6.33 6.44 4.30
CA HIS A 53 -7.14 5.48 5.06
C HIS A 53 -7.31 4.21 4.22
N CYS A 54 -6.97 3.07 4.79
CA CYS A 54 -7.26 1.77 4.21
C CYS A 54 -8.53 1.23 4.84
N SER A 55 -9.58 0.98 4.04
CA SER A 55 -10.83 0.41 4.52
C SER A 55 -10.69 -1.06 4.95
N LEU A 56 -9.74 -1.80 4.35
CA LEU A 56 -9.49 -3.22 4.70
C LEU A 56 -8.86 -3.37 6.08
N CYS A 57 -7.92 -2.48 6.43
CA CYS A 57 -7.30 -2.45 7.76
C CYS A 57 -7.99 -1.50 8.75
N ASP A 58 -9.04 -0.81 8.30
CA ASP A 58 -9.80 0.22 9.03
C ASP A 58 -8.94 1.24 9.80
N ASN A 59 -7.86 1.69 9.17
CA ASN A 59 -6.95 2.64 9.79
C ASN A 59 -6.28 3.60 8.79
N CYS A 60 -5.85 4.75 9.28
CA CYS A 60 -5.01 5.67 8.52
C CYS A 60 -3.55 5.24 8.61
N VAL A 61 -2.94 5.00 7.45
CA VAL A 61 -1.55 4.58 7.32
C VAL A 61 -0.71 5.74 6.82
N GLU A 62 0.35 6.05 7.56
CA GLU A 62 1.30 7.11 7.19
C GLU A 62 2.21 6.66 6.05
N ARG A 63 2.47 7.57 5.09
CA ARG A 63 3.19 7.27 3.83
C ARG A 63 2.67 5.97 3.22
N PHE A 64 1.36 5.93 2.99
CA PHE A 64 0.68 4.74 2.52
C PHE A 64 1.18 4.36 1.13
N ASP A 65 1.54 3.09 0.96
CA ASP A 65 1.97 2.54 -0.31
C ASP A 65 0.85 1.71 -0.94
N HIS A 66 0.46 0.62 -0.29
CA HIS A 66 -0.66 -0.22 -0.69
C HIS A 66 -1.11 -1.13 0.46
N HIS A 67 -2.30 -1.71 0.34
CA HIS A 67 -2.66 -2.89 1.12
C HIS A 67 -2.20 -4.12 0.37
N CYS A 68 -1.38 -4.97 1.00
CA CYS A 68 -0.81 -6.14 0.37
C CYS A 68 -1.53 -7.39 0.90
N PRO A 69 -2.31 -8.09 0.05
CA PRO A 69 -3.01 -9.32 0.46
C PRO A 69 -2.05 -10.43 0.88
N TRP A 70 -0.87 -10.49 0.26
CA TRP A 70 0.13 -11.54 0.49
C TRP A 70 0.73 -11.50 1.90
N VAL A 71 0.90 -10.30 2.48
CA VAL A 71 1.32 -10.14 3.87
C VAL A 71 0.15 -9.89 4.83
N GLY A 72 -1.08 -9.83 4.30
CA GLY A 72 -2.29 -9.54 5.08
C GLY A 72 -2.27 -8.20 5.81
N ASN A 73 -1.52 -7.21 5.31
CA ASN A 73 -1.31 -5.95 6.01
C ASN A 73 -1.04 -4.79 5.04
N CYS A 74 -1.24 -3.56 5.52
CA CYS A 74 -0.80 -2.37 4.80
C CYS A 74 0.71 -2.25 4.80
N VAL A 75 1.26 -1.89 3.64
CA VAL A 75 2.64 -1.43 3.47
C VAL A 75 2.64 0.09 3.53
N GLY A 76 3.43 0.65 4.44
CA GLY A 76 3.57 2.10 4.62
C GLY A 76 4.83 2.43 5.41
N ARG A 77 4.93 3.64 5.98
CA ARG A 77 6.19 4.17 6.54
C ARG A 77 6.91 3.20 7.50
N ARG A 78 6.17 2.57 8.41
CA ARG A 78 6.76 1.77 9.51
C ARG A 78 7.31 0.42 9.07
N ASN A 79 6.80 -0.16 7.99
CA ASN A 79 7.17 -1.50 7.54
C ASN A 79 7.70 -1.57 6.11
N TYR A 80 7.74 -0.45 5.37
CA TYR A 80 8.25 -0.42 3.99
C TYR A 80 9.65 -0.99 3.87
N ARG A 81 10.56 -0.71 4.81
CA ARG A 81 11.93 -1.25 4.80
C ARG A 81 11.95 -2.77 4.86
N PHE A 82 11.12 -3.36 5.73
CA PHE A 82 11.03 -4.82 5.86
C PHE A 82 10.37 -5.44 4.63
N PHE A 83 9.32 -4.82 4.11
CA PHE A 83 8.69 -5.24 2.86
C PHE A 83 9.68 -5.24 1.68
N TYR A 84 10.47 -4.17 1.55
CA TYR A 84 11.48 -4.07 0.50
C TYR A 84 12.59 -5.12 0.64
N LEU A 85 13.10 -5.35 1.85
CA LEU A 85 14.06 -6.43 2.10
C LEU A 85 13.47 -7.82 1.84
N PHE A 86 12.19 -8.01 2.14
CA PHE A 86 11.47 -9.25 1.85
C PHE A 86 11.42 -9.53 0.34
N ILE A 87 10.99 -8.56 -0.49
CA ILE A 87 10.93 -8.76 -1.94
C ILE A 87 12.32 -8.91 -2.58
N LEU A 88 13.34 -8.23 -2.06
CA LEU A 88 14.73 -8.41 -2.50
C LEU A 88 15.23 -9.81 -2.16
N SER A 89 15.01 -10.28 -0.94
CA SER A 89 15.41 -11.64 -0.52
C SER A 89 14.70 -12.69 -1.36
N LEU A 90 13.42 -12.49 -1.66
CA LEU A 90 12.65 -13.37 -2.53
C LEU A 90 13.16 -13.34 -3.98
N SER A 91 13.62 -12.19 -4.48
CA SER A 91 14.27 -12.09 -5.79
C SER A 91 15.54 -12.92 -5.86
N PHE A 92 16.42 -12.81 -4.85
CA PHE A 92 17.63 -13.63 -4.79
C PHE A 92 17.31 -15.12 -4.69
N LEU A 93 16.34 -15.49 -3.86
CA LEU A 93 15.91 -16.89 -3.69
C LEU A 93 15.36 -17.47 -5.00
N THR A 94 14.48 -16.75 -5.68
CA THR A 94 13.87 -17.23 -6.94
C THR A 94 14.90 -17.34 -8.07
N ILE A 95 15.83 -16.38 -8.18
CA ILE A 95 16.94 -16.48 -9.13
C ILE A 95 17.83 -17.68 -8.81
N PHE A 96 18.16 -17.89 -7.53
CA PHE A 96 18.97 -19.01 -7.08
C PHE A 96 18.32 -20.36 -7.43
N ILE A 97 17.06 -20.56 -7.06
CA ILE A 97 16.32 -21.79 -7.38
C ILE A 97 16.26 -22.01 -8.89
N PHE A 98 15.93 -20.97 -9.66
CA PHE A 98 15.85 -21.08 -11.11
C PHE A 98 17.20 -21.47 -11.74
N ALA A 99 18.32 -20.90 -11.28
CA ALA A 99 19.65 -21.28 -11.74
C ALA A 99 19.98 -22.76 -11.45
N PHE A 100 19.60 -23.27 -10.28
CA PHE A 100 19.77 -24.68 -9.93
C PHE A 100 18.91 -25.59 -10.79
N VAL A 101 17.64 -25.26 -11.00
CA VAL A 101 16.73 -26.03 -11.86
C VAL A 101 17.26 -26.11 -13.30
N ILE A 102 17.68 -24.97 -13.87
CA ILE A 102 18.26 -24.94 -15.21
C ILE A 102 19.55 -25.75 -15.28
N THR A 103 20.43 -25.63 -14.28
CA THR A 103 21.67 -26.41 -14.22
C THR A 103 21.40 -27.91 -14.15
N HIS A 104 20.44 -28.34 -13.33
CA HIS A 104 20.03 -29.74 -13.22
C HIS A 104 19.51 -30.27 -14.57
N VAL A 105 18.65 -29.53 -15.25
CA VAL A 105 18.11 -29.91 -16.57
C VAL A 105 19.22 -30.02 -17.61
N ILE A 106 20.15 -29.05 -17.67
CA ILE A 106 21.26 -29.06 -18.64
C ILE A 106 22.24 -30.21 -18.40
N LEU A 107 22.58 -30.49 -17.13
CA LEU A 107 23.50 -31.57 -16.78
C LEU A 107 22.83 -32.95 -16.89
N SER A 108 21.51 -33.01 -16.85
CA SER A 108 20.77 -34.24 -17.04
C SER A 108 20.88 -34.72 -18.50
N LYS A 109 21.53 -35.86 -18.71
CA LYS A 109 21.62 -36.51 -20.03
C LYS A 109 20.40 -37.38 -20.35
N SER A 110 19.38 -37.38 -19.49
CA SER A 110 18.23 -38.28 -19.58
C SER A 110 17.02 -37.58 -20.19
N ILE A 111 16.55 -38.11 -21.32
CA ILE A 111 15.25 -37.73 -21.91
C ILE A 111 14.10 -37.89 -20.91
N SER A 112 14.21 -38.82 -19.94
CA SER A 112 13.17 -39.04 -18.93
C SER A 112 12.89 -37.82 -18.07
N ILE A 113 13.86 -36.92 -17.87
CA ILE A 113 13.69 -35.69 -17.08
C ILE A 113 12.90 -34.64 -17.87
N PHE A 114 13.06 -34.60 -19.18
CA PHE A 114 12.26 -33.72 -20.05
C PHE A 114 10.81 -34.20 -20.22
N LEU A 115 10.55 -35.48 -19.96
CA LEU A 115 9.21 -36.06 -19.96
C LEU A 115 8.58 -36.09 -18.56
N ASP A 116 9.34 -35.75 -17.52
CA ASP A 116 8.84 -35.67 -16.16
C ASP A 116 8.02 -34.39 -15.97
N GLY A 117 6.70 -34.56 -15.78
CA GLY A 117 5.76 -33.46 -15.62
C GLY A 117 6.07 -32.57 -14.42
N CYS A 118 6.66 -33.13 -13.35
CA CYS A 118 7.05 -32.37 -12.16
C CYS A 118 8.17 -31.37 -12.49
N THR A 119 9.22 -31.82 -13.19
CA THR A 119 10.33 -30.97 -13.62
C THR A 119 9.85 -29.86 -14.57
N VAL A 120 8.99 -30.19 -15.54
CA VAL A 120 8.43 -29.19 -16.47
C VAL A 120 7.60 -28.15 -15.72
N LEU A 121 6.73 -28.58 -14.81
CA LEU A 121 5.92 -27.70 -13.97
C LEU A 121 6.80 -26.77 -13.12
N GLU A 122 7.85 -27.31 -12.50
CA GLU A 122 8.80 -26.55 -11.69
C GLU A 122 9.50 -25.45 -12.50
N VAL A 123 10.01 -25.77 -13.70
CA VAL A 123 10.65 -24.79 -14.60
C VAL A 123 9.69 -23.65 -14.96
N VAL A 124 8.46 -24.01 -15.32
CA VAL A 124 7.42 -23.03 -15.72
C VAL A 124 7.07 -22.11 -14.54
N VAL A 125 6.84 -22.68 -13.35
CA VAL A 125 6.55 -21.91 -12.14
C VAL A 125 7.71 -20.98 -11.80
N CYS A 126 8.96 -21.47 -11.86
CA CYS A 126 10.13 -20.65 -11.56
C CYS A 126 10.29 -19.50 -12.57
N PHE A 127 10.08 -19.75 -13.86
CA PHE A 127 10.16 -18.72 -14.89
C PHE A 127 9.21 -17.56 -14.60
N PHE A 128 7.92 -17.83 -14.44
CA PHE A 128 6.93 -16.76 -14.16
C PHE A 128 7.20 -16.07 -12.81
N SER A 129 7.60 -16.84 -11.80
CA SER A 129 7.89 -16.29 -10.47
C SER A 129 9.09 -15.35 -10.49
N VAL A 130 10.19 -15.72 -11.16
CA VAL A 130 11.39 -14.88 -11.26
C VAL A 130 11.07 -13.55 -11.93
N TRP A 131 10.43 -13.57 -13.10
CA TRP A 131 10.11 -12.33 -13.83
C TRP A 131 9.17 -11.43 -13.02
N SER A 132 8.16 -12.01 -12.37
CA SER A 132 7.22 -11.24 -11.54
C SER A 132 7.90 -10.62 -10.32
N ILE A 133 8.69 -11.39 -9.57
CA ILE A 133 9.29 -10.91 -8.31
C ILE A 133 10.46 -9.96 -8.55
N VAL A 134 11.31 -10.24 -9.55
CA VAL A 134 12.40 -9.34 -9.92
C VAL A 134 11.84 -8.04 -10.50
N GLY A 135 10.79 -8.12 -11.33
CA GLY A 135 10.08 -6.95 -11.84
C GLY A 135 9.49 -6.09 -10.72
N LEU A 136 8.83 -6.72 -9.74
CA LEU A 136 8.29 -6.02 -8.57
C LEU A 136 9.39 -5.33 -7.75
N SER A 137 10.53 -6.01 -7.54
CA SER A 137 11.67 -5.43 -6.82
C SER A 137 12.30 -4.27 -7.59
N GLY A 138 12.39 -4.36 -8.91
CA GLY A 138 12.82 -3.26 -9.78
C GLY A 138 11.88 -2.07 -9.71
N PHE A 139 10.57 -2.30 -9.76
CA PHE A 139 9.56 -1.25 -9.61
C PHE A 139 9.66 -0.54 -8.26
N HIS A 140 9.78 -1.27 -7.16
CA HIS A 140 9.96 -0.65 -5.84
C HIS A 140 11.31 0.06 -5.70
N THR A 141 12.36 -0.43 -6.36
CA THR A 141 13.66 0.28 -6.44
C THR A 141 13.50 1.63 -7.14
N TYR A 142 12.75 1.67 -8.26
CA TYR A 142 12.40 2.90 -8.94
C TYR A 142 11.63 3.87 -8.02
N LEU A 143 10.58 3.39 -7.34
CA LEU A 143 9.79 4.23 -6.42
C LEU A 143 10.64 4.82 -5.29
N ILE A 144 11.56 4.04 -4.73
CA ILE A 144 12.52 4.51 -3.72
C ILE A 144 13.41 5.62 -4.31
N SER A 145 13.95 5.41 -5.52
CA SER A 145 14.81 6.38 -6.21
C SER A 145 14.10 7.70 -6.53
N SER A 146 12.81 7.64 -6.83
CA SER A 146 11.95 8.81 -7.08
C SER A 146 11.30 9.37 -5.81
N ASN A 147 11.57 8.78 -4.64
CA ASN A 147 10.95 9.11 -3.35
C ASN A 147 9.41 9.10 -3.35
N GLN A 148 8.80 8.27 -4.21
CA GLN A 148 7.35 8.12 -4.37
C GLN A 148 6.86 6.84 -3.69
N THR A 149 5.57 6.78 -3.36
CA THR A 149 4.88 5.53 -3.02
C THR A 149 4.09 5.03 -4.23
N THR A 150 3.75 3.74 -4.26
CA THR A 150 2.89 3.15 -5.29
C THR A 150 1.57 3.90 -5.41
N ASN A 151 0.95 4.24 -4.26
CA ASN A 151 -0.27 5.04 -4.23
C ASN A 151 -0.12 6.43 -4.88
N GLU A 152 1.04 7.08 -4.70
CA GLU A 152 1.31 8.40 -5.29
C GLU A 152 1.52 8.33 -6.80
N ASP A 153 2.27 7.33 -7.26
CA ASP A 153 2.52 7.08 -8.68
C ASP A 153 1.21 6.77 -9.43
N VAL A 154 0.39 5.86 -8.90
CA VAL A 154 -0.91 5.51 -9.47
C VAL A 154 -1.86 6.71 -9.46
N SER A 155 -1.94 7.45 -8.34
CA SER A 155 -2.82 8.62 -8.25
C SER A 155 -2.44 9.70 -9.28
N THR A 156 -1.13 9.87 -9.52
CA THR A 156 -0.61 10.82 -10.51
C THR A 156 -0.93 10.34 -11.92
N SER A 157 -0.61 9.08 -12.23
CA SER A 157 -0.89 8.46 -13.52
C SER A 157 -2.37 8.53 -13.91
N HIS A 158 -3.28 8.23 -12.98
CA HIS A 158 -4.72 8.39 -13.20
C HIS A 158 -5.13 9.84 -13.46
N SER A 159 -4.54 10.79 -12.74
CA SER A 159 -4.84 12.21 -12.93
C SER A 159 -4.39 12.70 -14.31
N LEU A 160 -3.21 12.28 -14.77
CA LEU A 160 -2.69 12.61 -16.09
C LEU A 160 -3.52 11.98 -17.22
N LEU A 161 -3.92 10.72 -17.07
CA LEU A 161 -4.77 10.04 -18.04
C LEU A 161 -6.12 10.75 -18.20
N MET A 162 -6.74 11.14 -17.07
CA MET A 162 -8.00 11.90 -17.11
C MET A 162 -7.83 13.25 -17.78
N LEU A 163 -6.71 13.95 -17.59
CA LEU A 163 -6.44 15.20 -18.30
C LEU A 163 -6.27 14.96 -19.81
N TYR A 164 -5.52 13.94 -20.21
CA TYR A 164 -5.32 13.60 -21.62
C TYR A 164 -6.63 13.26 -22.34
N LEU A 165 -7.49 12.45 -21.70
CA LEU A 165 -8.78 12.05 -22.25
C LEU A 165 -9.85 13.16 -22.24
N ASN A 166 -9.66 14.25 -21.48
CA ASN A 166 -10.56 15.42 -21.50
C ASN A 166 -10.06 16.54 -22.43
N ILE A 167 -8.86 16.40 -23.00
CA ILE A 167 -8.27 17.35 -23.96
C ILE A 167 -8.50 16.89 -25.42
N HIS A 168 -8.93 15.65 -25.63
CA HIS A 168 -9.37 15.09 -26.92
C HIS A 168 -10.88 14.81 -26.89
#